data_AF-A0A7L5Y1D1-F1
#
_entry.id   AF-A0A7L5Y1D1-F1
#
_cell.length_a   1.000
_cell.length_b   1.000
_cell.length_c   1.000
_cell.angle_alpha   90.00
_cell.angle_beta   90.00
_cell.angle_gamma   90.00
#
_symmetry.space_group_name_H-M   'P 1'
#
loop_
_entity.id
_entity.type
_entity.pdbx_description
1 polymer ?
#
loop_
_entity_poly.entity_id
_entity_poly.type
_entity_poly.pdbx_seq_one_letter_code
_entity_poly.pdbx_strand_id
1 'polypeptide(L)' 'MGDRVRKRHGSSWRGCVVGFYTSSVTTEGYCVESEWEPGSVQIYPWGALERIPAAS' A
#
# COMPACT_ATOMS: atom_id res chain seq x y z
N MET A 1 -4.07 2.32 -9.46
CA MET A 1 -3.43 0.99 -9.31
C MET A 1 -2.06 1.04 -9.96
N GLY A 2 -1.09 0.25 -9.47
CA GLY A 2 0.29 0.23 -9.96
C GLY A 2 1.24 1.21 -9.24
N ASP A 3 0.70 2.07 -8.37
CA ASP A 3 1.52 3.01 -7.60
C ASP A 3 2.41 2.28 -6.60
N ARG A 4 3.71 2.56 -6.65
CA ARG A 4 4.66 2.03 -5.67
C ARG A 4 4.57 2.85 -4.39
N VAL A 5 4.31 2.18 -3.28
CA VAL A 5 4.08 2.79 -1.96
C VAL A 5 4.86 2.07 -0.88
N ARG A 6 5.07 2.72 0.25
CA ARG A 6 5.52 2.08 1.50
C ARG A 6 4.74 2.60 2.69
N LYS A 7 4.75 1.85 3.79
CA LYS A 7 4.29 2.35 5.09
C LYS A 7 5.16 3.53 5.56
N ARG A 8 4.51 4.56 6.09
CA ARG A 8 5.17 5.73 6.68
C ARG A 8 5.90 5.39 7.97
N HIS A 9 5.28 4.58 8.83
CA HIS A 9 5.75 4.28 10.18
C HIS A 9 5.49 2.81 10.58
N GLY A 10 6.22 2.35 11.59
CA GLY A 10 6.09 1.01 12.17
C GLY A 10 6.71 -0.07 11.29
N SER A 11 6.08 -1.26 11.23
CA SER A 11 6.56 -2.38 10.43
C SER A 11 6.78 -2.01 8.95
N SER A 12 7.81 -2.61 8.35
CA SER A 12 8.13 -2.41 6.94
C SER A 12 7.13 -3.13 6.05
N TRP A 13 6.44 -2.38 5.19
CA TRP A 13 5.73 -2.91 4.03
C TRP A 13 5.95 -1.97 2.85
N ARG A 14 6.27 -2.52 1.69
CA ARG A 14 6.53 -1.79 0.45
C ARG A 14 6.05 -2.63 -0.71
N GLY A 15 5.58 -1.99 -1.76
CA GLY A 15 5.14 -2.67 -2.97
C GLY A 15 4.17 -1.85 -3.78
N CYS A 16 3.30 -2.52 -4.55
CA CYS A 16 2.43 -1.87 -5.53
C CYS A 16 0.97 -1.95 -5.13
N VAL A 17 0.22 -0.86 -5.36
CA VAL A 17 -1.23 -0.85 -5.17
C VAL A 17 -1.89 -1.76 -6.21
N VAL A 18 -2.51 -2.85 -5.75
CA VAL A 18 -3.23 -3.84 -6.59
C VAL A 18 -4.73 -3.80 -6.40
N GLY A 19 -5.23 -3.01 -5.47
CA GLY A 19 -6.66 -2.86 -5.22
C GLY A 19 -6.97 -1.76 -4.22
N PHE A 20 -8.26 -1.55 -3.99
CA PHE A 20 -8.79 -0.56 -3.06
C PHE A 20 -9.83 -1.24 -2.17
N TYR A 21 -9.99 -0.73 -0.94
CA TYR A 21 -11.05 -1.14 -0.05
C TYR A 21 -11.67 0.05 0.67
N THR A 22 -12.90 -0.13 1.12
CA THR A 22 -13.59 0.78 2.02
C THR A 22 -14.26 -0.03 3.11
N SER A 23 -14.40 0.56 4.30
CA SER A 23 -15.18 0.02 5.41
C SER A 23 -15.88 1.17 6.14
N SER A 24 -16.67 0.85 7.17
CA SER A 24 -17.29 1.86 8.03
C SER A 24 -16.28 2.73 8.78
N VAL A 25 -15.04 2.26 8.98
CA VAL A 25 -13.97 2.97 9.72
C VAL A 25 -12.89 3.50 8.78
N THR A 26 -12.59 2.82 7.68
CA THR A 26 -11.61 3.25 6.68
C THR A 26 -12.34 3.63 5.39
N THR A 27 -12.59 4.93 5.21
CA THR A 27 -13.26 5.46 4.02
C THR A 27 -12.39 5.44 2.77
N GLU A 28 -11.06 5.34 2.94
CA GLU A 28 -10.10 5.23 1.84
C GLU A 28 -8.95 4.29 2.23
N GLY A 29 -8.90 3.14 1.57
CA GLY A 29 -7.93 2.09 1.85
C GLY A 29 -7.39 1.43 0.59
N TYR A 30 -6.18 0.89 0.69
CA TYR A 30 -5.40 0.38 -0.42
C TYR A 30 -4.91 -1.04 -0.12
N CYS A 31 -5.00 -1.92 -1.12
CA CYS A 31 -4.41 -3.24 -1.11
C CYS A 31 -3.03 -3.14 -1.78
N VAL A 32 -1.97 -3.51 -1.04
CA VAL A 32 -0.58 -3.40 -1.49
C VAL A 32 0.03 -4.79 -1.56
N GLU A 33 0.33 -5.25 -2.77
CA GLU A 33 1.12 -6.46 -2.99
C GLU A 33 2.58 -6.17 -2.65
N SER A 34 3.19 -7.04 -1.85
CA SER A 34 4.60 -6.94 -1.47
C SER A 34 5.48 -7.09 -2.70
N GLU A 35 6.44 -6.19 -2.85
CA GLU A 35 7.48 -6.36 -3.87
C GLU A 35 8.43 -7.52 -3.53
N TRP A 36 8.59 -7.87 -2.24
CA TRP A 36 9.57 -8.87 -1.77
C TRP A 36 8.99 -10.27 -1.64
N GLU A 37 7.66 -10.35 -1.51
CA GLU A 37 6.93 -11.59 -1.34
C GLU A 37 5.78 -11.61 -2.36
N PRO A 38 6.07 -11.90 -3.65
CA PRO A 38 5.06 -11.87 -4.71
C PRO A 38 3.82 -12.70 -4.37
N GLY A 39 2.63 -12.17 -4.65
CA GLY A 39 1.35 -12.77 -4.26
C GLY A 39 0.89 -12.44 -2.83
N SER A 40 1.77 -11.96 -1.94
CA SER A 40 1.39 -11.53 -0.60
C SER A 40 0.81 -10.11 -0.63
N VAL A 41 -0.46 -9.97 -0.25
CA VAL A 41 -1.17 -8.70 -0.22
C VAL A 41 -1.57 -8.35 1.21
N GLN A 42 -1.30 -7.11 1.61
CA GLN A 42 -1.84 -6.52 2.83
C GLN A 42 -2.66 -5.27 2.52
N ILE A 43 -3.56 -4.89 3.43
CA ILE A 43 -4.44 -3.73 3.28
C ILE A 43 -4.10 -2.66 4.31
N TYR A 44 -4.10 -1.40 3.89
CA TYR A 44 -3.81 -0.26 4.77
C TYR A 44 -4.70 0.95 4.45
N PRO A 45 -5.06 1.76 5.47
CA PRO A 45 -5.64 3.08 5.25
C PRO A 45 -4.68 3.99 4.46
N TRP A 46 -5.22 4.91 3.67
CA TRP A 46 -4.44 5.91 2.93
C TRP A 46 -3.34 6.59 3.78
N GLY A 47 -3.72 7.06 4.97
CA GLY A 47 -2.83 7.80 5.87
C GLY A 47 -1.62 6.99 6.37
N ALA A 48 -1.65 5.66 6.26
CA ALA A 48 -0.52 4.81 6.63
C ALA A 48 0.53 4.68 5.53
N LEU A 49 0.22 5.10 4.29
CA LEU A 49 1.04 4.90 3.10
C LEU A 49 1.62 6.22 2.58
N GLU A 50 2.81 6.14 1.99
CA GLU A 50 3.40 7.19 1.17
C GLU A 50 3.87 6.63 -0.18
N ARG A 51 3.70 7.44 -1.22
CA ARG A 51 4.14 7.12 -2.57
C ARG A 51 5.66 7.20 -2.67
N ILE A 52 6.26 6.21 -3.32
CA ILE A 52 7.67 6.23 -3.69
C ILE A 52 7.78 6.80 -5.10
N PRO A 53 8.53 7.89 -5.31
CA PRO A 53 8.78 8.41 -6.65
C PRO A 53 9.43 7.34 -7.53
N ALA A 54 9.08 7.34 -8.82
CA ALA A 54 9.91 6.64 -9.80
C ALA A 54 11.31 7.25 -9.79
N ALA A 55 12.34 6.43 -10.01
CA ALA A 55 13.68 6.96 -10.23
C ALA A 55 13.67 7.80 -11.52
N SER A 56 14.23 9.02 -11.44
CA SER A 56 14.41 9.92 -12.58
C SER A 56 15.40 9.38 -13.60
#